data_AF-A0A9D1HRV2-F1
#
_entry.id   AF-A0A9D1HRV2-F1
#
_cell.length_a   1.000
_cell.length_b   1.000
_cell.length_c   1.000
_cell.angle_alpha   90.00
_cell.angle_beta   90.00
_cell.angle_gamma   90.00
#
_symmetry.space_group_name_H-M   'P 1'
#
loop_
_entity.id
_entity.type
_entity.pdbx_description
1 polymer ?
#
loop_
_entity_poly.entity_id
_entity_poly.type
_entity_poly.pdbx_seq_one_letter_code
_entity_poly.pdbx_strand_id
1 'polypeptide(L)'
;MNKTDRLALDIREWIIAQPAYQNYLHSHQEVMKHKELVQMEQELKMLQQQIIELKKEPEADVDETVRLYKEKKAIFENHPLVVNYLADQAELNALFQYIVANIEANLKE
;
A
#
# COMPACT_ATOMS: atom_id res chain seq x y z
N MET A 1 -15.61 -0.19 27.34
CA MET A 1 -14.39 -0.43 26.56
C MET A 1 -13.57 -1.46 27.28
N ASN A 2 -13.28 -2.60 26.65
CA ASN A 2 -12.54 -3.68 27.28
C ASN A 2 -11.02 -3.39 27.25
N LYS A 3 -10.21 -4.21 27.94
CA LYS A 3 -8.74 -4.03 28.01
C LYS A 3 -8.08 -4.09 26.63
N THR A 4 -8.55 -4.98 25.75
CA THR A 4 -8.04 -5.15 24.39
C THR A 4 -8.34 -3.92 23.51
N ASP A 5 -9.55 -3.38 23.60
CA ASP A 5 -9.94 -2.15 22.88
C ASP A 5 -9.02 -0.98 23.28
N ARG A 6 -8.70 -0.87 24.58
CA ARG A 6 -7.79 0.17 25.07
C ARG A 6 -6.37 0.01 24.54
N LEU A 7 -5.83 -1.21 24.58
CA LEU A 7 -4.51 -1.48 23.99
C LEU A 7 -4.47 -1.18 22.48
N ALA A 8 -5.54 -1.50 21.75
CA ALA A 8 -5.61 -1.20 20.32
C ALA A 8 -5.60 0.31 20.05
N LEU A 9 -6.25 1.11 20.91
CA LEU A 9 -6.18 2.57 20.83
C LEU A 9 -4.78 3.09 21.15
N ASP A 10 -4.14 2.59 22.21
CA ASP A 10 -2.78 3.00 22.59
C ASP A 10 -1.78 2.69 21.46
N ILE A 11 -1.88 1.52 20.83
CA ILE A 11 -1.06 1.12 19.67
C ILE A 11 -1.33 2.05 18.47
N ARG A 12 -2.60 2.37 18.20
CA ARG A 12 -2.96 3.30 17.11
C ARG A 12 -2.37 4.68 17.34
N GLU A 13 -2.48 5.23 18.54
CA GLU A 13 -1.90 6.54 18.88
C GLU A 13 -0.38 6.53 18.74
N TRP A 14 0.26 5.46 19.19
CA TRP A 14 1.70 5.28 19.02
C TRP A 14 2.10 5.20 17.54
N ILE A 15 1.38 4.45 16.70
CA ILE A 15 1.60 4.36 15.25
C ILE A 15 1.51 5.75 14.62
N ILE A 16 0.45 6.51 14.93
CA ILE A 16 0.25 7.85 14.37
C ILE A 16 1.41 8.77 14.73
N ALA A 17 1.98 8.65 15.93
CA ALA A 17 3.14 9.44 16.34
C ALA A 17 4.47 9.01 15.67
N GLN A 18 4.52 7.89 14.95
CA GLN A 18 5.77 7.43 14.33
C GLN A 18 6.15 8.28 13.10
N PRO A 19 7.45 8.57 12.91
CA PRO A 19 7.94 9.24 11.71
C PRO A 19 7.50 8.57 10.41
N ALA A 20 7.54 7.22 10.34
CA ALA A 20 7.11 6.46 9.17
C ALA A 20 5.65 6.76 8.77
N TYR A 21 4.74 6.92 9.74
CA TYR A 21 3.34 7.27 9.46
C TYR A 21 3.21 8.72 8.97
N GLN A 22 3.94 9.65 9.60
CA GLN A 22 3.90 11.07 9.23
C GLN A 22 4.51 11.33 7.85
N ASN A 23 5.62 10.66 7.53
CA ASN A 23 6.27 10.74 6.21
C ASN A 23 5.34 10.21 5.12
N TYR A 24 4.77 9.02 5.32
CA TYR A 24 3.79 8.46 4.40
C TYR A 24 2.57 9.37 4.22
N LEU A 25 2.05 9.94 5.31
CA LEU A 25 0.91 10.87 5.23
C LEU A 25 1.25 12.10 4.38
N HIS A 26 2.45 12.66 4.57
CA HIS A 26 2.91 13.80 3.79
C HIS A 26 3.07 13.46 2.31
N SER A 27 3.81 12.42 1.96
CA SER A 27 4.02 12.04 0.55
C SER A 27 2.73 11.59 -0.13
N HIS A 28 1.83 10.91 0.59
CA HIS A 28 0.49 10.59 0.10
C HIS A 28 -0.31 11.86 -0.22
N GLN A 29 -0.30 12.86 0.67
CA GLN A 29 -0.97 14.14 0.41
C GLN A 29 -0.40 14.87 -0.80
N GLU A 30 0.93 14.84 -1.00
CA GLU A 30 1.54 15.42 -2.20
C GLU A 30 1.07 14.70 -3.47
N VAL A 31 1.08 13.35 -3.50
CA VAL A 31 0.57 12.57 -4.64
C VAL A 31 -0.91 12.88 -4.92
N MET A 32 -1.74 13.01 -3.88
CA MET A 32 -3.17 13.29 -4.02
C MET A 32 -3.51 14.66 -4.62
N LYS A 33 -2.56 15.61 -4.64
CA LYS A 33 -2.74 16.90 -5.33
C LYS A 33 -2.69 16.75 -6.87
N HIS A 34 -2.13 15.65 -7.36
CA HIS A 34 -1.93 15.36 -8.77
C HIS A 34 -3.00 14.39 -9.29
N LYS A 35 -4.04 14.92 -9.92
CA LYS A 35 -5.18 14.13 -10.43
C LYS A 35 -4.74 13.03 -11.39
N GLU A 36 -3.72 13.30 -12.20
CA GLU A 36 -3.12 12.37 -13.14
C GLU A 36 -2.50 11.14 -12.44
N LEU A 37 -1.84 11.34 -11.30
CA LEU A 37 -1.26 10.24 -10.52
C LEU A 37 -2.35 9.42 -9.83
N VAL A 38 -3.36 10.09 -9.29
CA VAL A 38 -4.52 9.42 -8.67
C VAL A 38 -5.27 8.56 -9.70
N GLN A 39 -5.49 9.09 -10.90
CA GLN A 39 -6.10 8.33 -12.00
C GLN A 39 -5.23 7.13 -12.42
N MET A 40 -3.92 7.33 -12.55
CA MET A 40 -2.99 6.26 -12.89
C MET A 40 -2.98 5.15 -11.85
N GLU A 41 -3.01 5.48 -10.56
CA GLU A 41 -3.09 4.49 -9.47
C GLU A 41 -4.42 3.70 -9.54
N GLN A 42 -5.53 4.37 -9.82
CA GLN A 42 -6.84 3.72 -10.00
C GLN A 42 -6.86 2.77 -11.19
N GLU A 43 -6.32 3.21 -12.35
CA GLU A 43 -6.19 2.37 -13.54
C GLU A 43 -5.33 1.13 -13.27
N LEU A 44 -4.21 1.29 -12.53
CA LEU A 44 -3.36 0.18 -12.15
C LEU A 44 -4.09 -0.84 -11.26
N LYS A 45 -4.92 -0.38 -10.32
CA LYS A 45 -5.76 -1.25 -9.49
C LYS A 45 -6.81 -2.00 -10.31
N MET A 46 -7.45 -1.32 -11.27
CA MET A 46 -8.41 -1.95 -12.18
C MET A 46 -7.74 -3.02 -13.05
N LEU A 47 -6.58 -2.71 -13.65
CA LEU A 47 -5.82 -3.67 -14.45
C LEU A 47 -5.35 -4.87 -13.61
N GLN A 48 -4.91 -4.64 -12.37
CA GLN A 48 -4.53 -5.73 -11.48
C GLN A 48 -5.72 -6.65 -11.15
N GLN A 49 -6.89 -6.08 -10.88
CA GLN A 49 -8.11 -6.84 -10.65
C GLN A 49 -8.52 -7.64 -11.89
N GLN A 50 -8.48 -7.02 -13.07
CA GLN A 50 -8.76 -7.69 -14.34
C GLN A 50 -7.80 -8.86 -14.59
N ILE A 51 -6.51 -8.71 -14.30
CA ILE A 51 -5.53 -9.80 -14.40
C ILE A 51 -5.89 -10.96 -13.47
N ILE A 52 -6.31 -10.67 -12.22
CA ILE A 52 -6.73 -11.71 -11.27
C ILE A 52 -7.96 -12.45 -11.78
N GLU A 53 -8.91 -11.75 -12.38
CA GLU A 53 -10.12 -12.33 -12.95
C GLU A 53 -9.82 -13.20 -14.17
N LEU A 54 -9.07 -12.68 -15.15
CA LEU A 54 -8.67 -13.44 -16.34
C LEU A 54 -7.88 -14.71 -15.97
N LYS A 55 -7.01 -14.64 -14.95
CA LYS A 55 -6.26 -15.82 -14.47
C LYS A 55 -7.13 -16.93 -13.87
N LYS A 56 -8.40 -16.67 -13.56
CA LYS A 56 -9.34 -17.72 -13.13
C LYS A 56 -9.89 -18.52 -14.31
N GLU A 57 -9.80 -17.99 -15.52
CA GLU A 57 -10.29 -18.60 -16.76
C GLU A 57 -9.11 -19.23 -17.53
N PRO A 58 -9.06 -20.56 -17.70
CA PRO A 58 -7.90 -21.24 -18.30
C PRO A 58 -7.59 -20.85 -19.75
N GLU A 59 -8.60 -20.42 -20.50
CA GLU A 59 -8.51 -20.08 -21.93
C GLU A 59 -8.33 -18.57 -22.18
N ALA A 60 -8.31 -17.76 -21.13
CA ALA A 60 -8.22 -16.31 -21.26
C ALA A 60 -6.79 -15.88 -21.63
N ASP A 61 -6.65 -15.09 -22.70
CA ASP A 61 -5.40 -14.41 -23.01
C ASP A 61 -5.21 -13.22 -22.07
N VAL A 62 -4.27 -13.36 -21.14
CA VAL A 62 -3.95 -12.35 -20.11
C VAL A 62 -2.70 -11.54 -20.46
N ASP A 63 -1.96 -11.91 -21.51
CA ASP A 63 -0.62 -11.38 -21.77
C ASP A 63 -0.65 -9.89 -22.14
N GLU A 64 -1.64 -9.46 -22.94
CA GLU A 64 -1.80 -8.05 -23.28
C GLU A 64 -2.13 -7.19 -22.06
N THR A 65 -3.04 -7.67 -21.19
CA THR A 65 -3.43 -6.96 -19.96
C THR A 65 -2.24 -6.85 -19.00
N VAL A 66 -1.44 -7.92 -18.88
CA VAL A 66 -0.21 -7.93 -18.07
C VAL A 66 0.85 -6.98 -18.63
N ARG A 67 1.02 -6.93 -19.96
CA ARG A 67 1.95 -6.00 -20.61
C ARG A 67 1.56 -4.56 -20.33
N LEU A 68 0.29 -4.21 -20.56
CA LEU A 68 -0.24 -2.86 -20.31
C LEU A 68 -0.09 -2.44 -18.84
N TYR A 69 -0.39 -3.36 -17.91
CA TYR A 69 -0.16 -3.13 -16.49
C TYR A 69 1.31 -2.83 -16.18
N LYS A 70 2.26 -3.62 -16.70
CA LYS A 70 3.70 -3.42 -16.47
C LYS A 70 4.18 -2.07 -17.01
N GLU A 71 3.76 -1.69 -18.21
CA GLU A 71 4.13 -0.41 -18.83
C GLU A 71 3.62 0.78 -18.00
N LYS A 72 2.33 0.79 -17.66
CA LYS A 72 1.74 1.85 -16.82
C LYS A 72 2.36 1.88 -15.43
N LYS A 73 2.65 0.72 -14.85
CA LYS A 73 3.27 0.60 -13.53
C LYS A 73 4.67 1.22 -13.54
N ALA A 74 5.47 0.93 -14.56
CA ALA A 74 6.80 1.52 -14.69
C ALA A 74 6.75 3.05 -14.81
N ILE A 75 5.77 3.61 -15.52
CA ILE A 75 5.59 5.06 -15.61
C ILE A 75 5.21 5.65 -14.25
N PHE A 76 4.26 5.02 -13.55
CA PHE A 76 3.82 5.45 -12.23
C PHE A 76 4.96 5.42 -11.21
N GLU A 77 5.64 4.27 -11.06
CA GLU A 77 6.66 4.04 -10.05
C GLU A 77 7.92 4.90 -10.25
N ASN A 78 8.22 5.32 -11.48
CA ASN A 78 9.35 6.20 -11.78
C ASN A 78 9.02 7.70 -11.68
N HIS A 79 7.77 8.06 -11.40
CA HIS A 79 7.42 9.47 -11.19
C HIS A 79 8.07 10.01 -9.89
N PRO A 80 8.74 11.17 -9.89
CA PRO A 80 9.53 11.64 -8.74
C PRO A 80 8.77 11.68 -7.39
N LEU A 81 7.50 12.10 -7.40
CA LEU A 81 6.66 12.11 -6.20
C LEU A 81 6.26 10.70 -5.75
N VAL A 82 6.07 9.80 -6.71
CA VAL A 82 5.64 8.42 -6.44
C VAL A 82 6.80 7.61 -5.87
N VAL A 83 8.04 7.85 -6.32
CA VAL A 83 9.23 7.22 -5.74
C VAL A 83 9.30 7.45 -4.22
N ASN A 84 9.11 8.71 -3.79
CA ASN A 84 9.10 9.04 -2.36
C ASN A 84 7.92 8.39 -1.64
N TYR A 85 6.72 8.49 -2.21
CA TYR A 85 5.52 7.86 -1.66
C TYR A 85 5.68 6.34 -1.47
N LEU A 86 6.24 5.64 -2.45
CA LEU A 86 6.46 4.18 -2.37
C LEU A 86 7.53 3.82 -1.34
N ALA A 87 8.59 4.63 -1.20
CA ALA A 87 9.60 4.44 -0.17
C ALA A 87 9.00 4.62 1.25
N ASP A 88 8.26 5.69 1.47
CA ASP A 88 7.58 5.94 2.76
C ASP A 88 6.53 4.87 3.06
N GLN A 89 5.80 4.41 2.03
CA GLN A 89 4.83 3.31 2.18
C GLN A 89 5.53 2.01 2.59
N ALA A 90 6.70 1.72 2.04
CA ALA A 90 7.48 0.54 2.42
C ALA A 90 7.97 0.63 3.88
N GLU A 91 8.40 1.80 4.34
CA GLU A 91 8.80 2.03 5.73
C GLU A 91 7.62 1.87 6.70
N LEU A 92 6.46 2.45 6.37
CA LEU A 92 5.24 2.27 7.16
C LEU A 92 4.79 0.80 7.21
N ASN A 93 4.91 0.07 6.10
CA ASN A 93 4.62 -1.36 6.06
C ASN A 93 5.58 -2.17 6.94
N ALA A 94 6.87 -1.84 6.97
CA ALA A 94 7.84 -2.47 7.85
C ALA A 94 7.50 -2.24 9.33
N LEU A 95 7.06 -1.02 9.68
CA LEU A 95 6.54 -0.71 11.01
C LEU A 95 5.34 -1.60 11.38
N PHE A 96 4.36 -1.74 10.48
CA PHE A 96 3.21 -2.61 10.73
C PHE A 96 3.61 -4.07 10.92
N GLN A 97 4.52 -4.59 10.08
CA GLN A 97 5.03 -5.95 10.22
C GLN A 97 5.73 -6.16 11.56
N TYR A 98 6.54 -5.20 12.01
CA TYR A 98 7.17 -5.23 13.33
C TYR A 98 6.14 -5.33 14.46
N ILE A 99 5.07 -4.53 14.41
CA ILE A 99 4.01 -4.54 15.42
C ILE A 99 3.30 -5.90 15.44
N VAL A 100 2.91 -6.43 14.27
CA VAL A 100 2.25 -7.74 14.18
C VAL A 100 3.14 -8.83 14.75
N ALA A 101 4.42 -8.87 14.38
CA ALA A 101 5.36 -9.85 14.89
C ALA A 101 5.50 -9.80 16.43
N ASN A 102 5.53 -8.61 17.01
CA ASN A 102 5.59 -8.45 18.46
C ASN A 102 4.29 -8.91 19.14
N ILE A 103 3.13 -8.57 18.59
CA ILE A 103 1.84 -9.03 19.14
C ILE A 103 1.78 -10.56 19.09
N GLU A 104 2.14 -11.18 17.97
CA GLU A 104 2.15 -12.64 17.81
C GLU A 104 3.13 -13.34 18.75
N ALA A 105 4.30 -12.75 19.01
CA ALA A 105 5.27 -13.30 19.96
C ALA A 105 4.68 -13.33 21.38
N ASN A 106 4.09 -12.21 21.82
CA ASN A 106 3.48 -12.09 23.16
C ASN A 106 2.18 -12.92 23.33
N LEU A 107 1.57 -13.41 22.24
CA LEU A 107 0.41 -14.30 22.31
C LEU A 107 0.80 -15.79 22.40
N LYS A 108 2.05 -16.14 22.06
CA LYS A 108 2.57 -17.52 22.10
C LYS A 108 3.26 -17.87 23.42
N GLU A 109 3.50 -16.87 24.27
CA GLU A 109 3.97 -16.99 25.65
C GLU A 109 2.79 -17.13 26.63
#